data_AF-A0A1S3K0M8-F1
#
_entry.id   AF-A0A1S3K0M8-F1
#
_cell.length_a   1.000
_cell.length_b   1.000
_cell.length_c   1.000
_cell.angle_alpha   90.00
_cell.angle_beta   90.00
_cell.angle_gamma   90.00
#
_symmetry.space_group_name_H-M   'P 1'
#
loop_
_entity.id
_entity.type
_entity.pdbx_description
1 polymer ?
#
loop_
_entity_poly.entity_id
_entity_poly.type
_entity_poly.pdbx_seq_one_letter_code
_entity_poly.pdbx_strand_id
1 'polypeptide(L)'
;MEISIGPDNLTKTDFIKEGWRRQGENQPHRGAKSDERFKIFTSGEFTLSPELPEGQENWFSIDMEQFEAMPIKVKLKKDIINVFHRQSTTEPALSSS
;
A
#
# COMPACT_ATOMS: atom_id res chain seq x y z
N MET A 1 -7.39 -4.93 -5.51
CA MET A 1 -6.48 -3.95 -4.89
C MET A 1 -6.46 -4.26 -3.41
N GLU A 2 -5.28 -4.25 -2.80
CA GLU A 2 -5.09 -4.53 -1.38
C GLU A 2 -4.96 -3.20 -0.65
N ILE A 3 -5.67 -3.06 0.47
CA ILE A 3 -5.70 -1.85 1.31
C ILE A 3 -5.24 -2.27 2.70
N SER A 4 -4.22 -1.60 3.24
CA SER A 4 -3.71 -1.87 4.59
C SER A 4 -4.00 -0.69 5.49
N ILE A 5 -4.68 -0.94 6.61
CA ILE A 5 -4.94 0.05 7.65
C ILE A 5 -4.02 -0.26 8.83
N GLY A 6 -3.18 0.71 9.20
CA GLY A 6 -2.29 0.59 10.35
C GLY A 6 -3.03 0.69 11.69
N PRO A 7 -2.37 0.35 12.80
CA PRO A 7 -2.96 0.48 14.13
C PRO A 7 -3.20 1.96 14.50
N ASP A 8 -4.31 2.23 15.20
CA ASP A 8 -4.70 3.57 15.64
C ASP A 8 -3.72 4.16 16.67
N ASN A 9 -3.06 3.30 17.43
CA ASN A 9 -2.12 3.68 18.48
C ASN A 9 -0.81 2.89 18.32
N LEU A 10 0.31 3.61 18.33
CA LEU A 10 1.65 3.05 18.37
C LEU A 10 2.42 3.66 19.53
N THR A 11 3.18 2.84 20.25
CA THR A 11 4.17 3.39 21.18
C THR A 11 5.27 4.10 20.40
N LYS A 12 5.95 5.09 21.03
CA LYS A 12 7.07 5.79 20.38
C LYS A 12 8.14 4.82 19.86
N THR A 13 8.44 3.78 20.64
CA THR A 13 9.42 2.74 20.26
C THR A 13 8.96 1.97 19.03
N ASP A 14 7.68 1.56 18.99
CA ASP A 14 7.12 0.83 17.86
C ASP A 14 7.04 1.70 16.61
N PHE A 15 6.68 2.98 16.76
CA PHE A 15 6.68 3.95 15.68
C PHE A 15 8.06 4.10 15.04
N ILE A 16 9.11 4.26 15.87
CA ILE A 16 10.49 4.38 15.37
C ILE A 16 10.93 3.09 14.66
N LYS A 17 10.70 1.93 15.26
CA LYS A 17 11.03 0.63 14.66
C LYS A 17 10.34 0.44 13.31
N GLU A 18 9.05 0.76 13.26
CA GLU A 18 8.24 0.64 12.05
C GLU A 18 8.68 1.62 10.96
N GLY A 19 9.06 2.85 11.32
CA GLY A 19 9.61 3.84 10.39
C GLY A 19 10.89 3.34 9.71
N TRP A 20 11.87 2.86 10.50
CA TRP A 20 13.11 2.29 9.96
C TRP A 20 12.86 1.06 9.10
N ARG A 21 11.93 0.19 9.51
CA ARG A 21 11.56 -1.01 8.75
C ARG A 21 11.00 -0.64 7.36
N ARG A 22 10.11 0.35 7.29
CA ARG A 22 9.52 0.84 6.02
C ARG A 22 10.54 1.52 5.11
N GLN A 23 11.55 2.17 5.68
CA GLN A 23 12.59 2.85 4.90
C GLN A 23 13.64 1.86 4.35
N GLY A 24 13.97 0.80 5.11
CA GLY A 24 15.01 -0.16 4.74
C GLY A 24 14.55 -1.27 3.79
N GLU A 25 13.27 -1.62 3.77
CA GLU A 25 12.72 -2.59 2.82
C GLU A 25 12.33 -1.88 1.51
N ASN A 26 12.97 -2.23 0.38
CA ASN A 26 12.54 -1.86 -0.98
C ASN A 26 11.15 -2.46 -1.36
N GLN A 27 10.36 -2.91 -0.39
CA GLN A 27 9.00 -3.41 -0.53
C GLN A 27 8.15 -2.84 0.61
N PRO A 28 7.38 -1.77 0.37
CA PRO A 28 6.60 -1.08 1.41
C PRO A 28 5.52 -1.97 2.08
N HIS A 29 5.22 -3.14 1.53
CA HIS A 29 4.07 -3.97 1.91
C HIS A 29 4.40 -5.29 2.61
N ARG A 30 5.67 -5.66 2.83
CA ARG A 30 5.99 -6.91 3.55
C ARG A 30 5.56 -6.86 5.01
N GLY A 31 5.82 -5.75 5.69
CA GLY A 31 5.48 -5.66 7.11
C GLY A 31 4.00 -5.65 7.45
N ALA A 32 3.15 -5.11 6.59
CA ALA A 32 1.70 -5.13 6.82
C ALA A 32 1.13 -6.56 6.80
N LYS A 33 1.75 -7.48 6.04
CA LYS A 33 1.33 -8.89 5.98
C LYS A 33 1.85 -9.74 7.14
N SER A 34 2.96 -9.34 7.76
CA SER A 34 3.57 -10.05 8.89
C SER A 34 3.15 -9.50 10.26
N ASP A 35 2.58 -8.29 10.31
CA ASP A 35 2.17 -7.62 11.54
C ASP A 35 0.64 -7.67 11.69
N GLU A 36 0.17 -8.49 12.63
CA GLU A 36 -1.26 -8.71 12.93
C GLU A 36 -2.00 -7.43 13.34
N ARG A 37 -1.27 -6.37 13.70
CA ARG A 37 -1.86 -5.06 14.03
C ARG A 37 -2.40 -4.33 12.81
N PHE A 38 -2.03 -4.74 11.60
CA PHE A 38 -2.57 -4.19 10.35
C PHE A 38 -3.83 -4.94 9.93
N LYS A 39 -4.86 -4.19 9.58
CA LYS A 39 -6.06 -4.75 8.96
C LYS A 39 -5.90 -4.68 7.45
N ILE A 40 -6.02 -5.82 6.77
CA ILE A 40 -5.91 -5.92 5.33
C ILE A 40 -7.30 -6.14 4.73
N PHE A 41 -7.66 -5.30 3.76
CA PHE A 41 -8.90 -5.40 2.99
C PHE A 41 -8.58 -5.59 1.51
N THR A 42 -9.42 -6.35 0.82
CA THR A 42 -9.37 -6.44 -0.65
C THR A 42 -10.62 -5.80 -1.21
N SER A 43 -10.44 -4.80 -2.07
CA SER A 43 -11.55 -4.18 -2.80
C SER A 43 -11.16 -3.84 -4.24
N GLY A 44 -12.16 -3.67 -5.10
CA GLY A 44 -12.02 -3.08 -6.43
C GLY A 44 -12.23 -1.56 -6.44
N GLU A 45 -12.91 -1.02 -5.44
CA GLU A 45 -13.33 0.38 -5.36
C GLU A 45 -13.56 0.78 -3.90
N PHE A 46 -13.17 2.00 -3.51
CA PHE A 46 -13.45 2.54 -2.17
C PHE A 46 -13.49 4.07 -2.19
N THR A 47 -14.06 4.64 -1.14
CA THR A 47 -14.12 6.08 -0.91
C THR A 47 -13.38 6.40 0.39
N LEU A 48 -12.59 7.48 0.38
CA LEU A 48 -12.02 8.06 1.59
C LEU A 48 -12.59 9.46 1.77
N SER A 49 -13.06 9.75 2.97
CA SER A 49 -13.56 11.08 3.35
C SER A 49 -12.85 11.50 4.63
N PRO A 50 -11.78 12.32 4.55
CA PRO A 50 -11.06 12.75 5.74
C PRO A 50 -11.94 13.66 6.59
N GLU A 51 -11.93 13.43 7.91
CA GLU A 51 -12.56 14.32 8.88
C GLU A 51 -11.53 15.37 9.31
N LEU A 52 -11.65 16.59 8.77
CA LEU A 52 -10.73 17.69 9.05
C LEU A 52 -11.44 18.77 9.86
N PRO A 53 -10.81 19.32 10.92
CA PRO A 53 -11.29 20.52 11.59
C PRO A 53 -11.38 21.70 10.61
N GLU A 54 -12.34 22.61 10.85
CA GLU A 54 -12.54 23.79 10.00
C GLU A 54 -11.26 24.63 9.91
N GLY A 55 -10.84 24.95 8.67
CA GLY A 55 -9.64 25.73 8.39
C GLY A 55 -8.31 24.96 8.51
N GLN A 56 -8.33 23.64 8.71
CA GLN A 56 -7.13 22.81 8.64
C GLN A 56 -6.99 22.09 7.31
N GLU A 57 -5.79 22.20 6.74
CA GLU A 57 -5.36 21.42 5.59
C GLU A 57 -4.54 20.22 6.06
N ASN A 58 -4.72 19.08 5.40
CA ASN A 58 -3.90 17.89 5.61
C ASN A 58 -3.46 17.33 4.26
N TRP A 59 -2.42 16.51 4.24
CA TRP A 59 -1.76 16.11 3.00
C TRP A 59 -1.47 14.61 3.01
N PHE A 60 -1.52 14.00 1.83
CA PHE A 60 -1.12 12.60 1.61
C PHE A 60 -0.33 12.48 0.31
N SER A 61 0.34 11.35 0.12
CA SER A 61 1.13 11.11 -1.09
C SER A 61 0.62 9.95 -1.94
N ILE A 62 0.71 10.14 -3.27
CA ILE A 62 0.55 9.08 -4.27
C ILE A 62 1.83 9.09 -5.10
N ASP A 63 2.53 7.95 -5.19
CA ASP A 63 3.75 7.82 -5.99
C ASP A 63 4.81 8.93 -5.73
N MET A 64 4.95 9.33 -4.47
CA MET A 64 5.86 10.39 -3.96
C MET A 64 5.45 11.84 -4.28
N GLU A 65 4.32 12.06 -4.94
CA GLU A 65 3.73 13.39 -5.14
C GLU A 65 2.74 13.72 -4.02
N GLN A 66 2.68 15.00 -3.59
CA GLN A 66 1.85 15.46 -2.48
C GLN A 66 0.50 15.97 -2.98
N PHE A 67 -0.57 15.56 -2.32
CA PHE A 67 -1.95 15.94 -2.62
C PHE A 67 -2.65 16.41 -1.35
N GLU A 68 -3.49 17.43 -1.47
CA GLU A 68 -4.35 17.89 -0.39
C GLU A 68 -5.41 16.82 -0.06
N ALA A 69 -5.62 16.58 1.23
CA ALA A 69 -6.58 15.61 1.73
C ALA A 69 -8.01 16.12 1.55
N MET A 70 -8.67 15.64 0.52
CA MET A 70 -10.09 15.88 0.24
C MET A 70 -10.84 14.55 0.09
N PRO A 71 -12.18 14.54 0.10
CA PRO A 71 -12.94 13.33 -0.20
C PRO A 71 -12.60 12.79 -1.60
N ILE A 72 -12.14 11.55 -1.67
CA ILE A 72 -11.72 10.89 -2.92
C ILE A 72 -12.40 9.55 -3.11
N LYS A 73 -12.52 9.16 -4.38
CA LYS A 73 -13.01 7.87 -4.81
C LYS A 73 -11.92 7.15 -5.60
N VAL A 74 -11.47 6.01 -5.10
CA VAL A 74 -10.41 5.20 -5.71
C VAL A 74 -11.00 3.96 -6.35
N LYS A 75 -10.63 3.69 -7.61
CA LYS A 75 -11.11 2.54 -8.38
C LYS A 75 -9.97 1.84 -9.09
N LEU A 76 -9.87 0.53 -8.91
CA LEU A 76 -8.95 -0.30 -9.67
C LEU A 76 -9.44 -0.43 -11.11
N LYS A 77 -8.61 0.02 -12.04
CA LYS A 77 -8.79 -0.20 -13.48
C LYS A 77 -7.84 -1.30 -13.94
N LYS A 78 -8.41 -2.39 -14.48
CA LYS A 78 -7.63 -3.51 -15.00
C LYS A 78 -7.24 -3.24 -16.45
N ASP A 79 -6.04 -3.68 -16.82
CA ASP A 79 -5.56 -3.76 -18.21
C ASP A 79 -5.57 -2.43 -18.98
N ILE A 80 -5.37 -1.31 -18.27
CA ILE A 80 -5.36 0.04 -18.90
C ILE A 80 -4.01 0.44 -19.49
N ILE A 81 -2.93 -0.24 -19.10
CA ILE A 81 -1.58 0.06 -19.56
C ILE A 81 -0.90 -1.24 -20.01
N ASN A 82 -0.14 -1.15 -21.10
CA ASN A 82 0.74 -2.23 -21.55
C ASN A 82 2.15 -1.94 -21.05
N VAL A 83 2.75 -2.90 -20.34
CA VAL A 83 4.07 -2.76 -19.75
C VAL A 83 4.98 -3.84 -20.32
N PHE A 84 6.17 -3.46 -20.80
CA PHE A 84 7.20 -4.42 -21.16
C PHE A 84 7.71 -5.12 -19.89
N HIS A 85 7.73 -6.45 -19.90
CA HIS A 85 8.29 -7.22 -18.80
C HIS A 85 9.32 -8.22 -19.32
N ARG A 86 10.29 -8.57 -18.47
CA ARG A 86 11.25 -9.63 -18.78
C ARG A 86 10.50 -10.95 -18.93
N GLN A 87 10.81 -11.71 -19.98
CA GLN A 87 10.34 -13.09 -20.08
C GLN A 87 11.11 -13.94 -19.06
N SER A 88 10.41 -14.55 -18.12
CA SER A 88 10.99 -15.57 -17.26
C SER A 88 11.20 -16.83 -18.07
N THR A 89 12.45 -17.26 -18.25
CA THR A 89 12.78 -18.57 -18.83
C THR A 89 12.37 -19.64 -17.82
N THR A 90 11.11 -20.06 -17.85
CA THR A 90 10.70 -21.28 -17.14
C THR A 90 10.95 -22.43 -18.11
N GLU A 91 12.13 -23.07 -18.01
CA GLU A 91 12.33 -24.37 -18.64
C GLU A 91 11.25 -25.33 -18.13
N PRO A 92 10.58 -26.10 -19.01
CA PRO A 92 9.66 -27.13 -18.56
C PRO A 92 10.46 -28.18 -17.77
N ALA A 93 10.01 -28.48 -16.55
CA ALA A 93 10.54 -29.59 -15.77
C ALA A 93 10.49 -30.86 -16.63
N LEU A 94 11.67 -31.37 -16.98
CA LEU A 94 11.82 -32.67 -17.63
C LEU A 94 11.11 -33.72 -16.75
N SER A 95 10.00 -34.25 -17.25
CA SER A 95 9.41 -35.47 -16.73
C SER A 95 10.38 -36.61 -17.02
N SER A 96 11.16 -37.02 -16.04
CA SER A 96 11.85 -38.32 -16.07
C SER A 96 10.85 -39.41 -15.70
N SER A 97 10.51 -40.19 -16.73
CA SER A 97 9.81 -41.48 -16.71
C SER A 97 10.49 -42.55 -15.87
#